data_AF-A0A3M7L7R0-F1
#
_entry.id   AF-A0A3M7L7R0-F1
#
_cell.length_a   1.000
_cell.length_b   1.000
_cell.length_c   1.000
_cell.angle_alpha   90.00
_cell.angle_beta   90.00
_cell.angle_gamma   90.00
#
_symmetry.space_group_name_H-M   'P 1'
#
loop_
_entity.id
_entity.type
_entity.pdbx_description
1 polymer ?
#
loop_
_entity_poly.entity_id
_entity_poly.type
_entity_poly.pdbx_seq_one_letter_code
_entity_poly.pdbx_strand_id
1 'polypeptide(L)'
;MIEHAGVVNLVSDLYSRYDLNSTDVILQFANYVFDASVEQMFLSLLHGNTLVLIKDKSYLNEELFLKTLSVHNVSYMDLTPSLLKGIDVTKLRVYVF
;
A
#
# COMPACT_ATOMS: atom_id res chain seq x y z
N MET A 1 -16.59 -17.55 2.51
CA MET A 1 -16.83 -16.44 1.58
C MET A 1 -16.78 -15.15 2.37
N ILE A 2 -16.26 -14.07 1.78
CA ILE A 2 -16.27 -12.73 2.36
C ILE A 2 -17.38 -11.93 1.68
N GLU A 3 -18.20 -11.24 2.46
CA GLU A 3 -19.25 -10.36 1.94
C GLU A 3 -18.69 -8.96 1.65
N HIS A 4 -19.28 -8.25 0.68
CA HIS A 4 -18.88 -6.89 0.33
C HIS A 4 -18.91 -5.93 1.53
N ALA A 5 -19.87 -6.09 2.44
CA ALA A 5 -19.97 -5.27 3.64
C ALA A 5 -18.71 -5.38 4.53
N GLY A 6 -18.06 -6.54 4.57
CA GLY A 6 -16.81 -6.73 5.30
C GLY A 6 -15.66 -5.90 4.70
N VAL A 7 -15.57 -5.85 3.37
CA VAL A 7 -14.55 -5.04 2.66
C VAL A 7 -14.80 -3.55 2.88
N VAL A 8 -16.05 -3.10 2.77
CA VAL A 8 -16.41 -1.69 3.01
C VAL A 8 -16.10 -1.29 4.46
N ASN A 9 -16.41 -2.15 5.43
CA ASN A 9 -16.11 -1.91 6.83
C ASN A 9 -14.59 -1.77 7.07
N LEU A 10 -13.80 -2.72 6.56
CA LEU A 10 -12.33 -2.68 6.65
C LEU A 10 -11.77 -1.38 6.06
N VAL A 11 -12.15 -1.07 4.83
CA VAL A 11 -11.59 0.07 4.08
C VAL A 11 -11.97 1.40 4.72
N SER A 12 -13.20 1.54 5.22
CA SER A 12 -13.65 2.76 5.90
C SER A 12 -12.95 2.96 7.25
N ASP A 13 -12.77 1.88 8.01
CA ASP A 13 -12.07 1.90 9.30
C ASP A 13 -10.59 2.26 9.13
N LEU A 14 -9.88 1.63 8.20
CA LEU A 14 -8.46 1.95 7.95
C LEU A 14 -8.25 3.37 7.44
N TYR A 15 -9.12 3.86 6.55
CA TYR A 15 -9.03 5.22 6.04
C TYR A 15 -9.13 6.26 7.16
N SER A 16 -10.09 6.08 8.08
CA SER A 16 -10.23 6.95 9.25
C SER A 16 -9.13 6.74 10.28
N ARG A 17 -8.73 5.49 10.55
CA ARG A 17 -7.74 5.15 11.58
C ARG A 17 -6.36 5.71 11.27
N TYR A 18 -6.00 5.77 10.00
CA TYR A 18 -4.70 6.25 9.54
C TYR A 18 -4.72 7.68 9.01
N ASP A 19 -5.84 8.40 9.20
CA ASP A 19 -6.01 9.78 8.75
C ASP A 19 -5.65 9.97 7.27
N LEU A 20 -6.00 8.95 6.46
CA LEU A 20 -5.79 9.01 5.02
C LEU A 20 -6.71 10.07 4.42
N ASN A 21 -6.21 10.74 3.40
CA ASN A 21 -6.96 11.72 2.64
C ASN A 21 -6.69 11.53 1.14
N SER A 22 -7.43 12.24 0.28
CA SER A 22 -7.36 12.06 -1.18
C SER A 22 -5.99 12.34 -1.81
N THR A 23 -5.04 12.92 -1.09
CA THR A 23 -3.66 13.16 -1.58
C THR A 23 -2.73 11.98 -1.34
N ASP A 24 -3.14 11.00 -0.52
CA ASP A 24 -2.33 9.82 -0.27
C ASP A 24 -2.22 8.92 -1.51
N VAL A 25 -1.06 8.28 -1.63
CA VAL A 25 -0.71 7.38 -2.72
C VAL A 25 -0.47 5.99 -2.14
N ILE A 26 -1.35 5.06 -2.54
CA ILE A 26 -1.39 3.69 -2.04
C ILE A 26 -0.54 2.80 -2.93
N LEU A 27 0.33 1.99 -2.34
CA LEU A 27 1.11 0.98 -3.06
C LEU A 27 0.32 -0.33 -3.18
N GLN A 28 0.13 -0.81 -4.41
CA GLN A 28 -0.30 -2.19 -4.65
C GLN A 28 0.93 -3.10 -4.66
N PHE A 29 1.25 -3.68 -3.51
CA PHE A 29 2.37 -4.62 -3.35
C PHE A 29 1.89 -6.07 -3.30
N ALA A 30 0.86 -6.35 -2.50
CA ALA A 30 0.39 -7.70 -2.28
C ALA A 30 -0.11 -8.31 -3.59
N ASN A 31 0.31 -9.55 -3.85
CA ASN A 31 -0.25 -10.34 -4.94
C ASN A 31 -1.77 -10.49 -4.72
N TYR A 32 -2.57 -10.36 -5.78
CA TYR A 32 -4.04 -10.36 -5.74
C TYR A 32 -4.68 -11.65 -5.16
N VAL A 33 -3.88 -12.71 -5.00
CA VAL A 33 -4.31 -13.97 -4.35
C VAL A 33 -4.27 -13.87 -2.81
N PHE A 34 -3.55 -12.91 -2.24
CA PHE A 34 -3.58 -12.60 -0.80
C PHE A 34 -4.62 -11.53 -0.48
N ASP A 35 -5.24 -11.63 0.69
CA ASP A 35 -6.28 -10.71 1.18
C ASP A 35 -5.79 -9.26 1.37
N ALA A 36 -4.54 -9.04 1.77
CA ALA A 36 -3.92 -7.72 1.84
C ALA A 36 -4.05 -6.91 0.54
N SER A 37 -4.15 -7.58 -0.62
CA SER A 37 -4.37 -6.90 -1.90
C SER A 37 -5.73 -6.20 -1.97
N VAL A 38 -6.75 -6.71 -1.28
CA VAL A 38 -8.11 -6.15 -1.23
C VAL A 38 -8.06 -4.80 -0.51
N GLU A 39 -7.38 -4.74 0.63
CA GLU A 39 -7.15 -3.49 1.35
C GLU A 39 -6.50 -2.45 0.44
N GLN A 40 -5.35 -2.78 -0.16
CA GLN A 40 -4.57 -1.85 -0.98
C GLN A 40 -5.37 -1.32 -2.18
N MET A 41 -6.07 -2.21 -2.90
CA MET A 41 -6.90 -1.81 -4.04
C MET A 41 -8.07 -0.92 -3.61
N PHE A 42 -8.82 -1.30 -2.58
CA PHE A 42 -10.06 -0.61 -2.24
C PHE A 42 -9.86 0.63 -1.37
N LEU A 43 -8.79 0.71 -0.55
CA LEU A 43 -8.35 1.97 0.06
C LEU A 43 -8.19 3.04 -1.01
N SER A 44 -7.59 2.69 -2.15
CA SER A 44 -7.43 3.62 -3.26
C SER A 44 -8.74 3.91 -3.98
N LEU A 45 -9.37 2.88 -4.53
CA LEU A 45 -10.47 3.03 -5.50
C LEU A 45 -11.74 3.62 -4.88
N LEU A 46 -12.01 3.38 -3.59
CA LEU A 46 -13.23 3.87 -2.94
C LEU A 46 -13.10 5.32 -2.43
N HIS A 47 -11.89 5.85 -2.30
CA HIS A 47 -11.64 7.19 -1.76
C HIS A 47 -11.03 8.18 -2.77
N GLY A 48 -10.79 7.74 -4.01
CA GLY A 48 -10.24 8.60 -5.07
C GLY A 48 -8.73 8.84 -4.98
N ASN A 49 -8.03 8.05 -4.17
CA ASN A 49 -6.59 8.07 -4.05
C ASN A 49 -5.90 7.45 -5.27
N THR A 50 -4.60 7.69 -5.42
CA THR A 50 -3.79 7.05 -6.47
C THR A 50 -3.34 5.66 -6.05
N LEU A 51 -3.47 4.66 -6.93
CA LEU A 51 -2.90 3.31 -6.76
C LEU A 51 -1.63 3.15 -7.62
N VAL A 52 -0.49 2.90 -6.99
CA VAL A 52 0.78 2.63 -7.68
C VAL A 52 0.99 1.13 -7.78
N LEU A 53 1.05 0.63 -9.01
CA LEU A 53 1.37 -0.77 -9.29
C LEU A 53 2.89 -0.95 -9.41
N ILE A 54 3.44 -1.93 -8.68
CA ILE A 54 4.84 -2.32 -8.88
C ILE A 54 4.90 -3.31 -10.03
N LYS A 55 5.72 -2.95 -11.02
CA LYS A 55 6.06 -3.87 -12.11
C LYS A 55 7.23 -4.76 -11.69
N ASP A 56 7.10 -6.05 -12.00
CA ASP A 56 8.15 -7.05 -11.87
C ASP A 56 8.66 -7.27 -10.43
N LYS A 57 9.87 -7.82 -10.28
CA LYS A 57 10.54 -8.06 -9.00
C LYS A 57 11.48 -6.91 -8.61
N SER A 58 11.17 -5.69 -9.03
CA SER A 58 11.98 -4.49 -8.75
C SER A 58 12.15 -4.23 -7.24
N TYR A 59 11.19 -4.66 -6.44
CA TYR A 59 11.23 -4.64 -4.97
C TYR A 59 12.37 -5.49 -4.35
N LEU A 60 12.99 -6.40 -5.11
CA LEU A 60 14.17 -7.16 -4.65
C LEU A 60 15.46 -6.34 -4.64
N ASN A 61 15.48 -5.20 -5.34
CA ASN A 61 16.58 -4.25 -5.30
C ASN A 61 16.14 -3.03 -4.48
N GLU A 62 16.73 -2.85 -3.30
CA GLU A 62 16.33 -1.79 -2.36
C GLU A 62 16.41 -0.40 -3.00
N GLU A 63 17.50 -0.08 -3.71
CA GLU A 63 17.69 1.23 -4.34
C GLU A 63 16.60 1.52 -5.39
N LEU A 64 16.31 0.54 -6.25
CA LEU A 64 15.26 0.66 -7.26
C LEU A 64 13.88 0.75 -6.62
N PHE A 65 13.65 0.02 -5.53
CA PHE A 65 12.39 0.04 -4.81
C PHE A 65 12.16 1.41 -4.16
N LEU A 66 13.12 1.90 -3.38
CA LEU A 66 13.08 3.22 -2.74
C LEU A 66 12.91 4.34 -3.77
N LYS A 67 13.60 4.24 -4.91
CA LYS A 67 13.45 5.18 -6.03
C LYS A 67 12.03 5.16 -6.59
N THR A 68 11.44 3.97 -6.78
CA THR A 68 10.06 3.84 -7.28
C THR A 68 9.07 4.47 -6.30
N LEU A 69 9.19 4.16 -5.00
CA LEU A 69 8.34 4.73 -3.96
C LEU A 69 8.44 6.27 -3.93
N SER A 70 9.66 6.79 -4.04
CA SER A 70 9.91 8.24 -4.04
C SER A 70 9.39 8.94 -5.29
N VAL A 71 9.63 8.39 -6.49
CA VAL A 71 9.20 8.98 -7.77
C VAL A 71 7.67 9.08 -7.85
N HIS A 72 6.96 8.11 -7.29
CA HIS A 72 5.50 8.08 -7.28
C HIS A 72 4.89 8.71 -6.01
N ASN A 73 5.70 9.25 -5.10
CA ASN A 73 5.26 9.82 -3.83
C ASN A 73 4.35 8.88 -3.03
N VAL A 74 4.68 7.58 -3.00
CA VAL A 74 3.94 6.61 -2.18
C VAL A 74 3.92 7.10 -0.73
N SER A 75 2.73 7.12 -0.12
CA SER A 75 2.53 7.55 1.27
C SER A 75 1.93 6.44 2.15
N TYR A 76 1.36 5.39 1.56
CA TYR A 76 0.84 4.22 2.26
C TYR A 76 1.34 2.92 1.64
N MET A 77 1.79 1.99 2.48
CA MET A 77 2.19 0.64 2.09
C MET A 77 1.98 -0.36 3.22
N ASP A 78 1.52 -1.55 2.85
CA ASP A 78 1.41 -2.72 3.73
C ASP A 78 2.34 -3.82 3.16
N LEU A 79 3.34 -4.21 3.96
CA LEU A 79 4.39 -5.13 3.57
C LEU A 79 4.54 -6.27 4.59
N THR A 80 4.88 -7.46 4.08
CA THR A 80 5.30 -8.55 4.98
C THR A 80 6.55 -8.16 5.79
N PRO A 81 6.68 -8.64 7.04
CA PRO A 81 7.85 -8.34 7.88
C PRO A 81 9.19 -8.73 7.25
N SER A 82 9.22 -9.79 6.44
CA SER A 82 10.43 -10.24 5.75
C SER A 82 10.94 -9.22 4.72
N LEU A 83 10.03 -8.57 4.00
CA LEU A 83 10.41 -7.53 3.04
C LEU A 83 10.77 -6.24 3.75
N LEU A 84 10.01 -5.86 4.79
CA LEU A 84 10.27 -4.66 5.58
C LEU A 84 11.68 -4.65 6.19
N LYS A 85 12.18 -5.80 6.65
CA LYS A 85 13.56 -5.95 7.14
C LYS A 85 14.64 -5.65 6.09
N GLY A 86 14.32 -5.77 4.81
CA GLY A 86 15.26 -5.56 3.70
C GLY A 86 15.27 -4.12 3.17
N ILE A 87 14.52 -3.19 3.77
CA ILE A 87 14.37 -1.82 3.28
C ILE A 87 14.57 -0.85 4.44
N ASP A 88 15.41 0.16 4.24
CA ASP A 88 15.53 1.26 5.18
C ASP A 88 14.41 2.29 4.99
N VAL A 89 13.30 2.07 5.70
CA VAL A 89 12.10 2.93 5.64
C VAL A 89 12.31 4.33 6.23
N THR A 90 13.40 4.59 6.96
CA THR A 90 13.70 5.93 7.49
C THR A 90 13.97 6.95 6.38
N LYS A 91 14.27 6.47 5.17
CA LYS A 91 14.47 7.27 3.96
C LYS A 91 13.14 7.70 3.31
N LEU A 92 12.01 7.22 3.80
CA LEU A 92 10.69 7.46 3.24
C LEU A 92 9.80 8.18 4.24
N ARG A 93 8.88 9.01 3.74
CA ARG A 93 7.78 9.56 4.53
C ARG A 93 6.51 8.79 4.20
N VAL A 94 6.40 7.58 4.74
CA VAL A 94 5.33 6.61 4.46
C VAL A 94 4.77 6.05 5.76
N TYR A 95 3.47 5.77 5.76
CA TYR A 95 2.89 4.84 6.73
C TYR A 95 3.19 3.41 6.29
N VAL A 96 3.81 2.63 7.19
CA VAL A 96 4.18 1.23 6.94
C VAL A 96 3.51 0.35 7.97
N PHE A 97 2.82 -0.68 7.49
CA PHE A 97 2.14 -1.68 8.30
C PHE A 97 2.63 -3.09 7.95
#